data_AF-A0A960GXZ1-F1
#
_entry.id   AF-A0A960GXZ1-F1
#
_cell.length_a   1.000
_cell.length_b   1.000
_cell.length_c   1.000
_cell.angle_alpha   90.00
_cell.angle_beta   90.00
_cell.angle_gamma   90.00
#
_symmetry.space_group_name_H-M   'P 1'
#
loop_
_entity.id
_entity.type
_entity.pdbx_description
1 polymer ?
#
loop_
_entity_poly.entity_id
_entity_poly.type
_entity_poly.pdbx_seq_one_letter_code
_entity_poly.pdbx_strand_id
1 'polypeptide(L)'
;MRSKHFRLCSPDWGRDVTTYDVSAGTVPSFADIPLRGDHQVVAPTEADAAQQISAAAAAHGYTAEQLDWQTPEGIGVKPLFVGADRDAVAAAGYPLDSFPGEPPFIRGPYPTMYVNQPWTIRQYAGFS
;
A
#
# COMPACT_ATOMS: atom_id res chain seq x y z
N MET A 1 -56.31 16.15 -4.19
CA MET A 1 -55.48 16.30 -2.97
C MET A 1 -54.05 15.86 -3.29
N ARG A 2 -53.12 16.82 -3.19
CA ARG A 2 -51.64 16.80 -3.23
C ARG A 2 -50.91 15.59 -3.83
N SER A 3 -50.52 15.73 -5.10
CA SER A 3 -49.38 15.06 -5.73
C SER A 3 -48.07 15.64 -5.18
N LYS A 4 -47.29 14.82 -4.46
CA LYS A 4 -45.92 15.19 -4.04
C LYS A 4 -44.96 15.01 -5.21
N HIS A 5 -44.46 16.11 -5.75
CA HIS A 5 -43.34 16.11 -6.69
C HIS A 5 -42.04 15.93 -5.91
N PHE A 6 -41.38 14.78 -6.08
CA PHE A 6 -40.01 14.58 -5.61
C PHE A 6 -39.06 14.99 -6.73
N ARG A 7 -38.44 16.16 -6.59
CA ARG A 7 -37.45 16.67 -7.54
C ARG A 7 -36.08 16.18 -7.07
N LEU A 8 -35.59 15.09 -7.64
CA LEU A 8 -34.20 14.68 -7.46
C LEU A 8 -33.31 15.61 -8.28
N CYS A 9 -32.41 16.29 -7.59
CA CYS A 9 -31.34 17.07 -8.18
C CYS A 9 -30.33 16.07 -8.78
N SER A 10 -30.36 15.87 -10.09
CA SER A 10 -29.34 15.08 -10.80
C SER A 10 -28.17 16.00 -11.14
N PRO A 11 -26.94 15.72 -10.69
CA PRO A 11 -25.76 16.34 -11.28
C PRO A 11 -25.48 15.63 -12.61
N ASP A 12 -25.63 16.39 -13.70
CA ASP A 12 -25.31 15.99 -15.05
C ASP A 12 -23.79 15.80 -15.17
N TRP A 13 -23.34 14.54 -15.04
CA TRP A 13 -21.97 14.14 -15.35
C TRP A 13 -21.99 13.33 -16.65
N GLY A 14 -22.01 14.05 -17.77
CA GLY A 14 -21.84 13.46 -19.08
C GLY A 14 -20.51 12.71 -19.18
N ARG A 15 -20.57 11.38 -19.21
CA ARG A 15 -19.57 10.48 -19.81
C ARG A 15 -20.29 9.23 -20.31
N ASP A 16 -20.00 8.84 -21.55
CA ASP A 16 -20.25 7.50 -22.06
C ASP A 16 -19.50 6.51 -21.16
N VAL A 17 -20.19 6.00 -20.15
CA VAL A 17 -19.80 4.77 -19.49
C VAL A 17 -20.40 3.68 -20.35
N THR A 18 -19.58 2.79 -20.92
CA THR A 18 -20.07 1.51 -21.44
C THR A 18 -20.70 0.78 -20.26
N THR A 19 -21.99 1.03 -20.02
CA THR A 19 -22.77 0.39 -18.97
C THR A 19 -22.97 -1.06 -19.38
N TYR A 20 -22.16 -1.95 -18.83
CA TYR A 20 -22.52 -3.35 -18.76
C TYR A 20 -23.72 -3.45 -17.82
N ASP A 21 -24.86 -3.87 -18.36
CA ASP A 21 -26.06 -4.16 -17.58
C ASP A 21 -25.78 -5.35 -16.66
N VAL A 22 -25.49 -5.07 -15.38
CA VAL A 22 -25.47 -6.11 -14.34
C VAL A 22 -26.92 -6.36 -13.94
N SER A 23 -27.63 -7.09 -14.80
CA SER A 23 -28.95 -7.64 -14.48
C SER A 23 -28.84 -8.48 -13.20
N ALA A 24 -29.58 -8.08 -12.16
CA ALA A 24 -29.55 -8.70 -10.84
C ALA A 24 -30.05 -10.16 -10.92
N GLY A 25 -29.12 -11.12 -10.78
CA GLY A 25 -29.45 -12.54 -10.59
C GLY A 25 -28.47 -13.56 -11.16
N THR A 26 -27.58 -13.18 -12.06
CA THR A 26 -26.60 -14.08 -12.68
C THR A 26 -25.18 -13.52 -12.53
N VAL A 27 -24.23 -14.33 -12.09
CA VAL A 27 -22.81 -13.93 -12.01
C VAL A 27 -22.32 -13.64 -13.44
N PRO A 28 -21.75 -12.45 -13.73
CA PRO A 28 -21.28 -12.12 -15.07
C PRO A 28 -20.08 -13.00 -15.45
N SER A 29 -19.93 -13.28 -16.75
CA SER A 29 -18.73 -13.92 -17.29
C SER A 29 -17.58 -12.90 -17.32
N PHE A 30 -16.44 -13.25 -16.72
CA PHE A 30 -15.22 -12.44 -16.72
C PHE A 30 -14.25 -12.79 -17.86
N ALA A 31 -14.64 -13.66 -18.80
CA ALA A 31 -13.76 -14.16 -19.85
C ALA A 31 -13.13 -13.04 -20.70
N ASP A 32 -13.88 -11.96 -20.93
CA ASP A 32 -13.48 -10.83 -21.76
C ASP A 32 -13.24 -9.54 -20.95
N ILE A 33 -13.27 -9.61 -19.62
CA ILE A 33 -13.07 -8.44 -18.75
C ILE A 33 -11.56 -8.25 -18.51
N PRO A 34 -10.99 -7.10 -18.89
CA PRO A 34 -9.57 -6.84 -18.66
C PRO A 34 -9.27 -6.72 -17.17
N LEU A 35 -8.11 -7.23 -16.74
CA LEU A 35 -7.67 -7.13 -15.34
C LEU A 35 -7.52 -5.67 -14.88
N ARG A 36 -7.11 -4.77 -15.77
CA ARG A 36 -6.98 -3.33 -15.49
C ARG A 36 -8.12 -2.57 -16.15
N GLY A 37 -8.85 -1.79 -15.35
CA GLY A 37 -9.79 -0.80 -15.84
C GLY A 37 -9.15 0.57 -15.98
N ASP A 38 -9.94 1.54 -16.45
CA ASP A 38 -9.52 2.92 -16.66
C ASP A 38 -9.48 3.77 -15.37
N HIS A 39 -9.86 3.16 -14.24
CA HIS A 39 -9.84 3.85 -12.96
C HIS A 39 -8.41 4.16 -12.52
N GLN A 40 -8.08 5.45 -12.51
CA GLN A 40 -6.84 5.96 -11.95
C GLN A 40 -6.97 6.07 -10.43
N VAL A 41 -6.17 5.30 -9.71
CA VAL A 41 -6.06 5.40 -8.24
C VAL A 41 -5.03 6.49 -7.92
N VAL A 42 -5.43 7.47 -7.11
CA VAL A 42 -4.51 8.49 -6.58
C VAL A 42 -3.63 7.86 -5.50
N ALA A 43 -2.34 8.14 -5.53
CA ALA A 43 -1.41 7.64 -4.51
C ALA A 43 -1.79 8.18 -3.11
N PRO A 44 -1.76 7.34 -2.06
CA PRO A 44 -2.13 7.76 -0.72
C PRO A 44 -1.13 8.79 -0.16
N THR A 45 -1.67 9.81 0.49
CA THR A 45 -0.92 10.83 1.21
C THR A 45 -0.67 10.42 2.66
N GLU A 46 0.19 11.16 3.36
CA GLU A 46 0.38 10.98 4.81
C GLU A 46 -0.90 11.27 5.60
N ALA A 47 -1.74 12.19 5.12
CA ALA A 47 -3.03 12.49 5.73
C ALA A 47 -4.02 11.31 5.60
N ASP A 48 -4.04 10.65 4.43
CA ASP A 48 -4.86 9.45 4.22
C ASP A 48 -4.41 8.32 5.16
N ALA A 49 -3.10 8.14 5.31
CA ALA A 49 -2.54 7.16 6.24
C ALA A 49 -2.91 7.49 7.70
N ALA A 50 -2.79 8.74 8.13
CA ALA A 50 -3.15 9.17 9.48
C ALA A 50 -4.64 8.97 9.77
N GLN A 51 -5.52 9.29 8.80
CA GLN A 51 -6.95 9.03 8.92
C GLN A 51 -7.23 7.54 9.09
N GLN A 52 -6.59 6.70 8.27
CA GLN A 52 -6.75 5.25 8.33
C GLN A 52 -6.26 4.66 9.66
N ILE A 53 -5.13 5.13 10.18
CA ILE A 53 -4.60 4.73 11.50
C ILE A 53 -5.58 5.13 12.60
N SER A 54 -6.11 6.35 12.57
CA SER A 54 -7.08 6.80 13.60
C SER A 54 -8.37 5.98 13.57
N ALA A 55 -8.86 5.63 12.38
CA ALA A 55 -10.06 4.82 12.20
C ALA A 55 -9.85 3.40 12.71
N ALA A 56 -8.70 2.80 12.40
CA ALA A 56 -8.32 1.48 12.91
C ALA A 56 -8.17 1.48 14.44
N ALA A 57 -7.51 2.49 15.01
CA ALA A 57 -7.36 2.63 16.46
C ALA A 57 -8.73 2.71 17.15
N ALA A 58 -9.61 3.60 16.66
CA ALA A 58 -10.95 3.78 17.21
C ALA A 58 -11.80 2.50 17.12
N ALA A 59 -11.70 1.75 16.03
CA ALA A 59 -12.40 0.47 15.86
C ALA A 59 -12.00 -0.59 16.90
N HIS A 60 -10.82 -0.45 17.49
CA HIS A 60 -10.26 -1.38 18.48
C HIS A 60 -10.13 -0.80 19.89
N GLY A 61 -10.67 0.40 20.15
CA GLY A 61 -10.64 1.04 21.46
C GLY A 61 -9.26 1.58 21.86
N TYR A 62 -8.40 1.86 20.88
CA TYR A 62 -7.09 2.49 21.08
C TYR A 62 -7.10 3.93 20.55
N THR A 63 -6.14 4.72 21.01
CA THR A 63 -5.73 5.98 20.39
C THR A 63 -4.70 5.71 19.28
N ALA A 64 -4.51 6.65 18.36
CA ALA A 64 -3.56 6.48 17.26
C ALA A 64 -2.12 6.31 17.79
N GLU A 65 -1.76 7.05 18.83
CA GLU A 65 -0.44 7.04 19.47
C GLU A 65 -0.14 5.70 20.16
N GLN A 66 -1.18 5.01 20.67
CA GLN A 66 -1.03 3.69 21.27
C GLN A 66 -0.72 2.59 20.25
N LEU A 67 -0.92 2.85 18.95
CA LEU A 67 -0.57 1.89 17.90
C LEU A 67 0.88 2.00 17.44
N ASP A 68 1.60 3.07 17.79
CA ASP A 68 3.02 3.20 17.46
C ASP A 68 3.84 2.22 18.30
N TRP A 69 4.62 1.38 17.63
CA TRP A 69 5.51 0.45 18.30
C TRP A 69 6.87 1.11 18.56
N GLN A 70 7.19 1.32 19.84
CA GLN A 70 8.51 1.73 20.27
C GLN A 70 9.46 0.52 20.28
N THR A 71 10.38 0.46 19.33
CA THR A 71 11.37 -0.62 19.28
C THR A 71 12.52 -0.35 20.26
N PRO A 72 13.26 -1.37 20.72
CA PRO A 72 14.43 -1.20 21.57
C PRO A 72 15.54 -0.31 20.96
N GLU A 73 15.56 -0.16 19.64
CA GLU A 73 16.47 0.72 18.91
C GLU A 73 16.13 2.21 19.03
N GLY A 74 15.02 2.55 19.70
CA GLY A 74 14.56 3.94 19.86
C GLY A 74 13.85 4.50 18.63
N ILE A 75 13.32 3.63 17.78
CA ILE A 75 12.60 3.99 16.55
C ILE A 75 11.11 3.73 16.77
N GLY A 76 10.30 4.78 16.59
CA GLY A 76 8.84 4.66 16.58
C GLY A 76 8.36 4.12 15.23
N VAL A 77 7.87 2.88 15.22
CA VAL A 77 7.36 2.23 14.01
C VAL A 77 5.86 2.46 13.90
N LYS A 78 5.47 3.22 12.87
CA LYS A 78 4.08 3.49 12.51
C LYS A 78 3.38 2.21 12.00
N PRO A 79 2.06 2.05 12.20
CA PRO A 79 1.33 0.89 11.68
C PRO A 79 1.23 0.83 10.14
N LEU A 80 1.39 1.97 9.46
CA LEU A 80 1.25 2.10 8.02
C LEU A 80 2.30 3.07 7.48
N PHE A 81 2.97 2.68 6.40
CA PHE A 81 3.89 3.52 5.63
C PHE A 81 3.40 3.66 4.19
N VAL A 82 3.58 4.84 3.61
CA VAL A 82 3.17 5.18 2.24
C VAL A 82 4.38 5.60 1.40
N GLY A 83 4.17 5.84 0.10
CA GLY A 83 5.24 6.28 -0.81
C GLY A 83 5.96 7.54 -0.31
N ALA A 84 5.22 8.48 0.30
CA ALA A 84 5.79 9.70 0.86
C ALA A 84 6.86 9.43 1.95
N ASP A 85 6.70 8.38 2.77
CA ASP A 85 7.70 8.02 3.79
C ASP A 85 9.03 7.60 3.17
N ARG A 86 8.94 6.79 2.10
CA ARG A 86 10.12 6.37 1.32
C ARG A 86 10.78 7.57 0.66
N ASP A 87 9.98 8.45 0.05
CA ASP A 87 10.48 9.62 -0.68
C ASP A 87 11.11 10.65 0.27
N ALA A 88 10.58 10.81 1.48
CA ALA A 88 11.18 11.62 2.54
C ALA A 88 12.58 11.10 2.95
N VAL A 89 12.74 9.79 3.08
CA VAL A 89 14.03 9.16 3.38
C VAL A 89 15.02 9.30 2.21
N ALA A 90 14.53 9.22 0.96
CA ALA A 90 15.33 9.53 -0.23
C ALA A 90 15.84 10.98 -0.21
N ALA A 91 14.95 11.94 0.09
CA ALA A 91 15.27 13.35 0.18
C ALA A 91 16.26 13.64 1.33
N ALA A 92 16.24 12.84 2.40
CA ALA A 92 17.20 12.89 3.48
C ALA A 92 18.59 12.28 3.12
N GLY A 93 18.77 11.80 1.89
CA GLY A 93 20.06 11.32 1.37
C GLY A 93 20.24 9.81 1.39
N TYR A 94 19.19 9.02 1.66
CA TYR A 94 19.28 7.57 1.60
C TYR A 94 19.34 7.06 0.14
N PRO A 95 20.31 6.22 -0.24
CA PRO A 95 20.55 5.79 -1.63
C PRO A 95 19.61 4.66 -2.08
N LEU A 96 18.34 4.99 -2.35
CA LEU A 96 17.30 4.02 -2.73
C LEU A 96 17.57 3.29 -4.05
N ASP A 97 18.16 3.98 -5.03
CA ASP A 97 18.35 3.47 -6.40
C ASP A 97 19.71 2.79 -6.62
N SER A 98 20.37 2.35 -5.54
CA SER A 98 21.62 1.58 -5.62
C SER A 98 21.43 0.18 -6.24
N PHE A 99 22.51 -0.38 -6.78
CA PHE A 99 22.56 -1.74 -7.33
C PHE A 99 23.32 -2.71 -6.39
N PRO A 100 22.94 -3.99 -6.37
CA PRO A 100 23.73 -5.01 -5.65
C PRO A 100 25.12 -5.13 -6.29
N GLY A 101 26.15 -5.38 -5.48
CA GLY A 101 27.53 -5.51 -5.97
C GLY A 101 28.27 -4.18 -6.22
N GLU A 102 27.64 -3.04 -5.96
CA GLU A 102 28.24 -1.71 -6.11
C GLU A 102 28.14 -0.90 -4.79
N PRO A 103 29.13 -0.05 -4.44
CA PRO A 103 29.01 0.84 -3.30
C PRO A 103 27.73 1.70 -3.38
N PRO A 104 26.97 1.89 -2.29
CA PRO A 104 27.28 1.55 -0.89
C PRO A 104 26.81 0.15 -0.44
N PHE A 105 26.54 -0.77 -1.36
CA PHE A 105 26.20 -2.18 -1.12
C PHE A 105 24.91 -2.43 -0.31
N ILE A 106 23.99 -1.46 -0.29
CA ILE A 106 22.70 -1.54 0.45
C ILE A 106 21.85 -2.72 -0.02
N ARG A 107 21.88 -3.05 -1.32
CA ARG A 107 21.17 -4.21 -1.90
C ARG A 107 21.98 -5.51 -1.84
N GLY A 108 23.15 -5.49 -1.20
CA GLY A 108 24.02 -6.63 -1.01
C GLY A 108 25.39 -6.48 -1.69
N PRO A 109 26.41 -7.22 -1.21
CA PRO A 109 27.79 -7.07 -1.66
C PRO A 109 28.09 -7.74 -3.00
N TYR A 110 27.21 -8.62 -3.50
CA TYR A 110 27.43 -9.37 -4.74
C TYR A 110 26.34 -9.04 -5.77
N PRO A 111 26.67 -8.88 -7.07
CA PRO A 111 25.74 -8.39 -8.08
C PRO A 111 24.53 -9.31 -8.35
N THR A 112 24.68 -10.62 -8.10
CA THR A 112 23.61 -11.61 -8.31
C THR A 112 23.05 -12.18 -7.01
N MET A 113 23.58 -11.79 -5.86
CA MET A 113 23.23 -12.30 -4.53
C MET A 113 22.96 -13.81 -4.53
N TYR A 114 21.73 -14.22 -4.18
CA TYR A 114 21.36 -15.62 -4.00
C TYR A 114 20.74 -16.28 -5.23
N VAL A 115 20.76 -15.63 -6.40
CA VAL A 115 20.16 -16.20 -7.63
C VAL A 115 20.83 -17.51 -8.01
N ASN A 116 22.17 -17.59 -7.93
CA ASN A 116 22.94 -18.79 -8.30
C ASN A 116 23.66 -19.44 -7.10
N GLN A 117 23.96 -18.68 -6.05
CA GLN A 117 24.70 -19.15 -4.89
C GLN A 117 23.97 -18.75 -3.59
N PRO A 118 23.25 -19.67 -2.93
CA PRO A 118 22.57 -19.35 -1.67
C PRO A 118 23.58 -19.09 -0.54
N TRP A 119 23.11 -18.52 0.56
CA TRP A 119 23.95 -18.32 1.74
C TRP A 119 24.44 -19.67 2.29
N THR A 120 25.69 -19.69 2.78
CA THR A 120 26.27 -20.90 3.38
C THR A 120 25.58 -21.21 4.70
N ILE A 121 25.07 -22.43 4.87
CA ILE A 121 24.65 -22.94 6.18
C ILE A 121 25.92 -23.20 7.01
N ARG A 122 26.10 -22.46 8.11
CA ARG A 122 27.30 -22.54 8.97
C ARG A 122 26.91 -22.93 10.38
N GLN A 123 26.91 -24.24 10.64
CA GLN A 123 26.68 -24.76 11.99
C GLN A 123 27.95 -24.60 12.82
N TYR A 124 27.86 -23.88 13.92
CA TYR A 124 28.92 -23.85 14.93
C TYR A 124 28.76 -25.08 15.81
N ALA A 125 29.72 -26.00 15.71
CA ALA A 125 29.75 -27.23 16.50
C ALA A 125 31.15 -27.44 17.09
N GLY A 126 31.19 -27.95 18.32
CA GLY A 126 32.39 -28.30 19.06
C GLY A 126 32.02 -29.22 20.23
N PHE A 127 32.90 -30.14 20.58
CA PHE A 127 32.74 -31.02 21.73
C PHE A 127 33.68 -30.58 22.86
N SER A 128 33.31 -30.91 24.10
CA SER A 128 34.11 -30.64 25.30
C SER A 128 35.27 -31.60 25.45
#